data_AF-A0A1I2IY45-F1
#
_entry.id   AF-A0A1I2IY45-F1
#
_cell.length_a   1.000
_cell.length_b   1.000
_cell.length_c   1.000
_cell.angle_alpha   90.00
_cell.angle_beta   90.00
_cell.angle_gamma   90.00
#
_symmetry.space_group_name_H-M   'P 1'
#
loop_
_entity.id
_entity.type
_entity.pdbx_description
1 polymer ?
#
loop_
_entity_poly.entity_id
_entity_poly.type
_entity_poly.pdbx_seq_one_letter_code
_entity_poly.pdbx_strand_id
1 'polypeptide(L)'
;MSEGSVAGLCRLTVRAPKKVVDLAVPADLPLADLLPVIVDHAGGDGADLDEEGAELGGWVLQRIGGEPLDTEATPEILDINDGETLLLRPRADALPAVRYDNLVDAVATTVRELPHAWSPSVSRWTFRVLVAGALLGCLALLAAPGGPALPRAALAAGAALLALAGAGAAARVLDDEPHAVLLGLAAGAFLALCGALAVTGPATSHPHHDMGARLLAGAAAGDVGLVLALTVVAVRAVVFVPAAVAGSAGIVGGLLMVLMDVSFAQACAGTALVALVFGAFVPMLSFSLSGLRLPPLPTNASQLQEGIDPVAEGEVAERSALTDRWMTGFYVALGAVLSVCLAGLARHPEPSRATTVALLALLMALHSRSLGTAWQRLAHVLPPGLGLLLLAVGTGRTHGIDGRLIGAAALLLAAALLAVCCWTVPGRRLLPHWGRAGDLLQSVTALAVFPAALWALGLYHDLRSVAG
;
A
#
# COMPACT_ATOMS: atom_id res chain seq x y z
N MET A 1 -6.95 -52.83 -18.45
CA MET A 1 -7.70 -51.65 -18.92
C MET A 1 -7.65 -50.64 -17.79
N SER A 2 -6.95 -49.52 -18.04
CA SER A 2 -6.66 -48.45 -17.09
C SER A 2 -7.89 -47.69 -16.64
N GLU A 3 -7.92 -47.33 -15.36
CA GLU A 3 -8.30 -45.99 -14.91
C GLU A 3 -7.32 -45.58 -13.80
N GLY A 4 -6.30 -44.81 -14.21
CA GLY A 4 -5.37 -44.18 -13.29
C GLY A 4 -6.10 -43.08 -12.54
N SER A 5 -6.39 -43.34 -11.26
CA SER A 5 -6.50 -42.27 -10.28
C SER A 5 -5.25 -41.41 -10.41
N VAL A 6 -5.41 -40.11 -10.60
CA VAL A 6 -4.28 -39.18 -10.60
C VAL A 6 -3.75 -39.17 -9.16
N ALA A 7 -2.79 -40.05 -8.88
CA ALA A 7 -2.05 -40.04 -7.63
C ALA A 7 -1.45 -38.64 -7.49
N GLY A 8 -1.82 -37.92 -6.42
CA GLY A 8 -1.18 -36.66 -6.08
C GLY A 8 0.31 -36.93 -5.94
N LEU A 9 1.14 -36.22 -6.69
CA LEU A 9 2.59 -36.30 -6.54
C LEU A 9 3.00 -35.34 -5.43
N CYS A 10 3.84 -35.82 -4.51
CA CYS A 10 4.50 -35.02 -3.51
C CYS A 10 5.97 -34.85 -3.89
N ARG A 11 6.46 -33.60 -3.96
CA ARG A 11 7.89 -33.31 -4.19
C ARG A 11 8.62 -33.34 -2.86
N LEU A 12 9.60 -34.22 -2.73
CA LEU A 12 10.43 -34.36 -1.53
C LEU A 12 11.88 -33.99 -1.84
N THR A 13 12.52 -33.24 -0.94
CA THR A 13 13.96 -33.02 -0.96
C THR A 13 14.59 -33.95 0.06
N VAL A 14 15.28 -35.00 -0.38
CA VAL A 14 15.91 -35.99 0.49
C VAL A 14 17.40 -35.69 0.61
N ARG A 15 17.85 -35.42 1.83
CA ARG A 15 19.27 -35.22 2.16
C ARG A 15 19.86 -36.50 2.72
N ALA A 16 20.61 -37.19 1.88
CA ALA A 16 21.44 -38.33 2.24
C ALA A 16 22.83 -37.87 2.73
N PRO A 17 23.65 -38.76 3.32
CA PRO A 17 24.95 -38.38 3.89
C PRO A 17 25.91 -37.69 2.92
N LYS A 18 25.94 -38.15 1.66
CA LYS A 18 26.87 -37.67 0.62
C LYS A 18 26.20 -36.82 -0.47
N LYS A 19 24.86 -36.75 -0.52
CA LYS A 19 24.10 -36.15 -1.63
C LYS A 19 22.73 -35.63 -1.18
N VAL A 20 22.23 -34.60 -1.87
CA VAL A 20 20.83 -34.14 -1.78
C VAL A 20 20.13 -34.49 -3.09
N VAL A 21 18.93 -35.07 -3.03
CA VAL A 21 18.15 -35.49 -4.19
C VAL A 21 16.72 -34.98 -4.05
N ASP A 22 16.20 -34.37 -5.11
CA ASP A 22 14.80 -33.98 -5.21
C ASP A 22 14.02 -35.05 -5.99
N LEU A 23 12.97 -35.60 -5.38
CA LEU A 23 12.18 -36.70 -5.92
C LEU A 23 10.70 -36.34 -5.91
N ALA A 24 9.97 -36.71 -6.97
CA ALA A 24 8.52 -36.65 -6.98
C ALA A 24 7.99 -38.07 -6.70
N VAL A 25 7.33 -38.25 -5.56
CA VAL A 25 6.80 -39.55 -5.13
C VAL A 25 5.27 -39.53 -5.10
N PRO A 26 4.59 -40.67 -5.35
CA PRO A 26 3.16 -40.78 -5.11
C PRO A 26 2.81 -40.54 -3.64
N ALA A 27 1.86 -39.63 -3.37
CA ALA A 27 1.46 -39.25 -2.01
C ALA A 27 0.57 -40.31 -1.32
N ASP A 28 0.02 -41.23 -2.10
CA ASP A 28 -0.87 -42.32 -1.68
C ASP A 28 -0.15 -43.65 -1.43
N LEU A 29 1.17 -43.72 -1.66
CA LEU A 29 1.97 -44.92 -1.44
C LEU A 29 2.68 -44.89 -0.07
N PRO A 30 2.72 -46.01 0.69
CA PRO A 30 3.47 -46.08 1.95
C PRO A 30 4.96 -45.77 1.76
N LEU A 31 5.57 -45.12 2.77
CA LEU A 31 7.00 -44.81 2.74
C LEU A 31 7.89 -46.06 2.64
N ALA A 32 7.45 -47.20 3.17
CA ALA A 32 8.15 -48.49 3.07
C ALA A 32 8.40 -48.91 1.61
N ASP A 33 7.44 -48.66 0.72
CA ASP A 33 7.54 -48.99 -0.71
C ASP A 33 8.37 -47.96 -1.49
N LEU A 34 8.41 -46.71 -1.00
CA LEU A 34 9.17 -45.61 -1.61
C LEU A 34 10.65 -45.63 -1.20
N LEU A 35 10.97 -46.09 0.01
CA LEU A 35 12.31 -46.08 0.60
C LEU A 35 13.38 -46.73 -0.29
N PRO A 36 13.19 -47.93 -0.87
CA PRO A 36 14.20 -48.54 -1.73
C PRO A 36 14.54 -47.68 -2.95
N VAL A 37 13.52 -47.07 -3.57
CA VAL A 37 13.69 -46.19 -4.74
C VAL A 37 14.42 -44.90 -4.35
N ILE A 38 14.10 -44.35 -3.18
CA ILE A 38 14.75 -43.15 -2.64
C ILE A 38 16.22 -43.43 -2.32
N VAL A 39 16.54 -44.58 -1.72
CA VAL A 39 17.93 -44.99 -1.39
C VAL A 39 18.74 -45.20 -2.66
N ASP A 40 18.19 -45.88 -3.66
CA ASP A 40 18.84 -46.09 -4.97
C ASP A 40 19.20 -44.75 -5.65
N HIS A 41 18.24 -43.82 -5.70
CA HIS A 41 18.49 -42.47 -6.26
C HIS A 41 19.47 -41.62 -5.44
N ALA A 42 19.53 -41.86 -4.12
CA ALA A 42 20.46 -41.22 -3.21
C ALA A 42 21.89 -41.78 -3.30
N GLY A 43 22.05 -43.06 -3.66
CA GLY A 43 23.33 -43.78 -3.76
C GLY A 43 24.16 -43.36 -4.97
N GLY A 44 23.56 -43.34 -6.17
CA GLY A 44 24.27 -43.02 -7.41
C GLY A 44 25.42 -43.99 -7.76
N ASP A 45 26.04 -43.78 -8.93
CA ASP A 45 27.12 -44.64 -9.46
C ASP A 45 28.40 -44.59 -8.58
N GLY A 46 28.44 -45.39 -7.51
CA GLY A 46 29.65 -45.62 -6.70
C GLY A 46 29.49 -45.42 -5.19
N ALA A 47 28.29 -45.27 -4.64
CA ALA A 47 28.06 -45.41 -3.20
C ALA A 47 27.06 -46.54 -2.94
N ASP A 48 27.55 -47.65 -2.39
CA ASP A 48 26.75 -48.82 -2.01
C ASP A 48 25.94 -48.53 -0.72
N LEU A 49 25.03 -47.55 -0.79
CA LEU A 49 24.12 -47.22 0.33
C LEU A 49 23.22 -48.42 0.69
N ASP A 50 22.99 -49.33 -0.25
CA ASP A 50 22.27 -50.58 -0.02
C ASP A 50 23.06 -51.53 0.90
N GLU A 51 24.38 -51.63 0.74
CA GLU A 51 25.26 -52.43 1.60
C GLU A 51 25.45 -51.76 2.98
N GLU A 52 25.70 -50.44 3.01
CA GLU A 52 25.79 -49.66 4.26
C GLU A 52 24.47 -49.74 5.07
N GLY A 53 23.32 -49.73 4.38
CA GLY A 53 22.00 -49.85 4.99
C GLY A 53 21.73 -51.23 5.58
N ALA A 54 22.18 -52.30 4.92
CA ALA A 54 22.02 -53.67 5.40
C ALA A 54 22.81 -53.94 6.71
N GLU A 55 24.00 -53.37 6.83
CA GLU A 55 24.84 -53.51 8.04
C GLU A 55 24.31 -52.67 9.23
N LEU A 56 23.57 -51.59 8.96
CA LEU A 56 23.11 -50.60 9.96
C LEU A 56 21.60 -50.65 10.27
N GLY A 57 20.93 -51.75 9.91
CA GLY A 57 19.53 -52.01 10.28
C GLY A 57 18.48 -51.30 9.41
N GLY A 58 18.85 -50.91 8.19
CA GLY A 58 18.00 -50.26 7.19
C GLY A 58 18.06 -48.73 7.24
N TRP A 59 17.39 -48.10 6.27
CA TRP A 59 17.29 -46.65 6.16
C TRP A 59 15.97 -46.14 6.75
N VAL A 60 16.02 -44.97 7.37
CA VAL A 60 14.84 -44.24 7.86
C VAL A 60 14.83 -42.82 7.31
N LEU A 61 13.63 -42.32 7.04
CA LEU A 61 13.39 -40.92 6.74
C LEU A 61 12.96 -40.21 8.02
N GLN A 62 13.54 -39.05 8.31
CA GLN A 62 13.18 -38.26 9.49
C GLN A 62 13.16 -36.78 9.14
N ARG A 63 12.28 -36.02 9.81
CA ARG A 63 12.32 -34.55 9.80
C ARG A 63 13.50 -34.05 10.62
N ILE A 64 13.97 -32.83 10.36
CA ILE A 64 15.03 -32.21 11.17
C ILE A 64 14.52 -32.06 12.61
N GLY A 65 15.15 -32.75 13.57
CA GLY A 65 14.77 -32.71 14.99
C GLY A 65 13.55 -33.56 15.38
N GLY A 66 12.97 -34.30 14.42
CA GLY A 66 11.85 -35.22 14.66
C GLY A 66 12.30 -36.68 14.81
N GLU A 67 11.38 -37.52 15.29
CA GLU A 67 11.57 -38.98 15.27
C GLU A 67 11.54 -39.51 13.82
N PRO A 68 12.08 -40.72 13.57
CA PRO A 68 11.88 -41.43 12.33
C PRO A 68 10.41 -41.50 11.94
N LEU A 69 10.10 -41.19 10.68
CA LEU A 69 8.76 -41.27 10.12
C LEU A 69 8.28 -42.74 10.10
N ASP A 70 6.98 -42.93 10.32
CA ASP A 70 6.35 -44.24 10.22
C ASP A 70 6.37 -44.72 8.77
N THR A 71 7.01 -45.87 8.53
CA THR A 71 7.18 -46.43 7.18
C THR A 71 5.89 -47.00 6.61
N GLU A 72 4.92 -47.35 7.46
CA GLU A 72 3.62 -47.88 7.03
C GLU A 72 2.64 -46.77 6.60
N ALA A 73 2.95 -45.51 6.94
CA ALA A 73 2.13 -44.37 6.58
C ALA A 73 2.50 -43.79 5.21
N THR A 74 1.51 -43.19 4.55
CA THR A 74 1.71 -42.48 3.28
C THR A 74 2.16 -41.04 3.52
N PRO A 75 2.83 -40.38 2.55
CA PRO A 75 3.18 -38.96 2.65
C PRO A 75 1.98 -38.06 2.99
N GLU A 76 0.79 -38.38 2.48
CA GLU A 76 -0.45 -37.65 2.78
C GLU A 76 -0.87 -37.80 4.26
N ILE A 77 -0.78 -39.00 4.83
CA ILE A 77 -1.12 -39.24 6.25
C ILE A 77 -0.10 -38.58 7.19
N LEU A 78 1.16 -38.52 6.78
CA LEU A 78 2.26 -37.89 7.54
C LEU A 78 2.31 -36.37 7.40
N ASP A 79 1.35 -35.77 6.69
CA ASP A 79 1.27 -34.33 6.40
C ASP A 79 2.60 -33.78 5.84
N ILE A 80 3.20 -34.52 4.90
CA ILE A 80 4.44 -34.12 4.24
C ILE A 80 4.11 -33.12 3.14
N ASN A 81 4.65 -31.91 3.25
CA ASN A 81 4.35 -30.83 2.33
C ASN A 81 5.23 -30.88 1.08
N ASP A 82 4.72 -30.35 -0.03
CA ASP A 82 5.49 -30.20 -1.26
C ASP A 82 6.74 -29.34 -1.06
N GLY A 83 7.91 -29.92 -1.40
CA GLY A 83 9.23 -29.32 -1.23
C GLY A 83 9.81 -29.48 0.18
N GLU A 84 9.20 -30.29 1.05
CA GLU A 84 9.72 -30.53 2.39
C GLU A 84 11.05 -31.31 2.35
N THR A 85 12.00 -30.91 3.21
CA THR A 85 13.32 -31.55 3.29
C THR A 85 13.35 -32.63 4.37
N LEU A 86 13.63 -33.86 3.97
CA LEU A 86 13.77 -35.03 4.84
C LEU A 86 15.22 -35.50 4.90
N LEU A 87 15.64 -36.00 6.06
CA LEU A 87 16.96 -36.60 6.25
C LEU A 87 16.85 -38.11 6.05
N LEU A 88 17.68 -38.66 5.15
CA LEU A 88 17.84 -40.10 4.97
C LEU A 88 19.03 -40.55 5.83
N ARG A 89 18.76 -41.37 6.85
CA ARG A 89 19.79 -41.85 7.80
C ARG A 89 19.69 -43.34 8.05
N PRO A 90 20.81 -44.01 8.38
CA PRO A 90 20.76 -45.37 8.88
C PRO A 90 19.93 -45.44 10.15
N ARG A 91 19.16 -46.51 10.34
CA ARG A 91 18.26 -46.71 11.49
C ARG A 91 19.02 -46.70 12.82
N ALA A 92 20.24 -47.24 12.83
CA ALA A 92 21.14 -47.19 13.99
C ALA A 92 21.54 -45.75 14.39
N ASP A 93 21.53 -44.82 13.44
CA ASP A 93 21.94 -43.41 13.60
C ASP A 93 20.75 -42.44 13.58
N ALA A 94 19.54 -42.95 13.81
CA ALA A 94 18.33 -42.13 13.94
C ALA A 94 18.52 -41.08 15.04
N LEU A 95 18.15 -39.83 14.75
CA LEU A 95 18.23 -38.79 15.77
C LEU A 95 17.10 -39.00 16.79
N PRO A 96 17.39 -38.97 18.10
CA PRO A 96 16.34 -38.95 19.10
C PRO A 96 15.55 -37.64 18.97
N ALA A 97 14.27 -37.67 19.32
CA ALA A 97 13.46 -36.45 19.43
C ALA A 97 14.18 -35.41 20.28
N VAL A 98 14.09 -34.13 19.90
CA VAL A 98 14.67 -33.04 20.68
C VAL A 98 14.07 -33.06 22.09
N ARG A 99 14.92 -33.37 23.07
CA ARG A 99 14.58 -33.29 24.49
C ARG A 99 15.19 -32.02 25.04
N TYR A 100 14.36 -31.21 25.67
CA TYR A 100 14.82 -30.00 26.34
C TYR A 100 15.10 -30.30 27.80
N ASP A 101 16.32 -30.01 28.25
CA ASP A 101 16.72 -30.18 29.66
C ASP A 101 16.10 -29.11 30.58
N ASN A 102 15.62 -28.01 30.00
CA ASN A 102 14.95 -26.92 30.72
C ASN A 102 13.63 -26.56 30.02
N LEU A 103 12.51 -26.88 30.68
CA LEU A 103 11.17 -26.56 30.19
C LEU A 103 10.98 -25.06 29.98
N VAL A 104 11.61 -24.19 30.77
CA VAL A 104 11.51 -22.74 30.61
C VAL A 104 12.19 -22.29 29.32
N ASP A 105 13.34 -22.86 28.99
CA ASP A 105 14.05 -22.54 27.75
C ASP A 105 13.36 -23.16 26.53
N ALA A 106 12.79 -24.36 26.68
CA ALA A 106 11.94 -25.00 25.67
C ALA A 106 10.73 -24.12 25.32
N VAL A 107 10.03 -23.62 26.34
CA VAL A 107 8.88 -22.72 26.15
C VAL A 107 9.35 -21.39 25.57
N ALA A 108 10.48 -20.83 26.01
CA ALA A 108 10.99 -19.57 25.48
C ALA A 108 11.44 -19.67 24.00
N THR A 109 12.05 -20.79 23.61
CA THR A 109 12.45 -21.05 22.22
C THR A 109 11.24 -21.27 21.33
N THR A 110 10.32 -22.16 21.71
CA THR A 110 9.08 -22.40 20.97
C THR A 110 8.20 -21.15 20.84
N VAL A 111 8.08 -20.32 21.90
CA VAL A 111 7.33 -19.05 21.83
C VAL A 111 7.98 -18.04 20.88
N ARG A 112 9.31 -18.01 20.76
CA ARG A 112 10.02 -17.16 19.78
C ARG A 112 9.83 -17.62 18.33
N GLU A 113 9.55 -18.91 18.13
CA GLU A 113 9.32 -19.51 16.81
C GLU A 113 7.85 -19.46 16.38
N LEU A 114 6.93 -19.14 17.29
CA LEU A 114 5.51 -18.99 16.94
C LEU A 114 5.32 -17.94 15.84
N PRO A 115 4.35 -18.15 14.91
CA PRO A 115 3.95 -17.12 13.97
C PRO A 115 3.51 -15.88 14.75
N HIS A 116 4.06 -14.72 14.38
CA HIS A 116 3.83 -13.42 15.04
C HIS A 116 4.48 -13.22 16.42
N ALA A 117 5.48 -14.03 16.78
CA ALA A 117 6.30 -13.78 17.96
C ALA A 117 6.92 -12.37 17.95
N TRP A 118 7.13 -11.81 19.15
CA TRP A 118 7.77 -10.50 19.29
C TRP A 118 9.22 -10.57 18.83
N SER A 119 9.50 -9.93 17.69
CA SER A 119 10.81 -9.94 17.07
C SER A 119 11.46 -8.54 17.10
N PRO A 120 12.77 -8.42 16.86
CA PRO A 120 13.42 -7.12 16.71
C PRO A 120 12.77 -6.24 15.63
N SER A 121 12.21 -6.84 14.57
CA SER A 121 11.50 -6.09 13.53
C SER A 121 10.17 -5.52 14.03
N VAL A 122 9.42 -6.28 14.83
CA VAL A 122 8.19 -5.81 15.51
C VAL A 122 8.51 -4.70 16.51
N SER A 123 9.59 -4.82 17.29
CA SER A 123 10.07 -3.75 18.17
C SER A 123 10.34 -2.46 17.40
N ARG A 124 11.13 -2.52 16.31
CA ARG A 124 11.45 -1.34 15.49
C ARG A 124 10.19 -0.70 14.92
N TRP A 125 9.26 -1.49 14.41
CA TRP A 125 7.97 -0.98 13.92
C TRP A 125 7.14 -0.33 15.03
N THR A 126 7.10 -0.93 16.22
CA THR A 126 6.39 -0.36 17.37
C THR A 126 6.97 0.99 17.76
N PHE A 127 8.30 1.12 17.85
CA PHE A 127 8.95 2.40 18.12
C PHE A 127 8.70 3.43 17.02
N ARG A 128 8.69 3.04 15.74
CA ARG A 128 8.30 3.94 14.63
C ARG A 128 6.89 4.47 14.80
N VAL A 129 5.94 3.61 15.15
CA VAL A 129 4.53 3.99 15.38
C VAL A 129 4.43 4.95 16.57
N LEU A 130 5.16 4.69 17.66
CA LEU A 130 5.20 5.59 18.82
C LEU A 130 5.82 6.95 18.49
N VAL A 131 6.92 6.98 17.73
CA VAL A 131 7.54 8.22 17.24
C VAL A 131 6.56 8.98 16.34
N ALA A 132 5.93 8.30 15.37
CA ALA A 132 4.92 8.91 14.51
C ALA A 132 3.75 9.50 15.35
N GLY A 133 3.26 8.75 16.33
CA GLY A 133 2.21 9.20 17.25
C GLY A 133 2.61 10.42 18.07
N ALA A 134 3.84 10.46 18.59
CA ALA A 134 4.36 11.60 19.35
C ALA A 134 4.51 12.86 18.46
N LEU A 135 5.01 12.71 17.23
CA LEU A 135 5.15 13.81 16.27
C LEU A 135 3.78 14.34 15.83
N LEU A 136 2.82 13.46 15.55
CA LEU A 136 1.44 13.83 15.25
C LEU A 136 0.76 14.51 16.45
N GLY A 137 0.98 14.03 17.67
CA GLY A 137 0.49 14.65 18.89
C GLY A 137 1.06 16.06 19.08
N CYS A 138 2.36 16.25 18.82
CA CYS A 138 3.00 17.55 18.84
C CYS A 138 2.41 18.50 17.77
N LEU A 139 2.25 18.03 16.52
CA LEU A 139 1.57 18.79 15.47
C LEU A 139 0.16 19.19 15.87
N ALA A 140 -0.62 18.29 16.45
CA ALA A 140 -1.98 18.56 16.89
C ALA A 140 -2.03 19.62 18.01
N LEU A 141 -1.14 19.53 19.00
CA LEU A 141 -1.01 20.53 20.06
C LEU A 141 -0.60 21.90 19.51
N LEU A 142 0.34 21.93 18.56
CA LEU A 142 0.80 23.16 17.91
C LEU A 142 -0.19 23.70 16.89
N ALA A 143 -1.16 22.92 16.42
CA ALA A 143 -2.21 23.34 15.50
C ALA A 143 -3.50 23.77 16.23
N ALA A 144 -3.75 23.26 17.44
CA ALA A 144 -4.93 23.59 18.24
C ALA A 144 -5.10 25.12 18.40
N PRO A 145 -6.32 25.67 18.29
CA PRO A 145 -6.51 27.12 18.39
C PRO A 145 -6.18 27.63 19.80
N GLY A 146 -5.59 28.83 19.89
CA GLY A 146 -5.29 29.50 21.16
C GLY A 146 -3.82 29.88 21.35
N GLY A 147 -3.60 30.92 22.16
CA GLY A 147 -2.27 31.47 22.45
C GLY A 147 -1.61 32.23 21.28
N PRO A 148 -0.43 32.82 21.51
CA PRO A 148 0.31 33.57 20.50
C PRO A 148 0.86 32.65 19.40
N ALA A 149 0.76 33.07 18.13
CA ALA A 149 1.18 32.28 16.97
C ALA A 149 2.71 32.17 16.85
N LEU A 150 3.46 33.22 17.20
CA LEU A 150 4.92 33.26 17.05
C LEU A 150 5.67 32.15 17.78
N PRO A 151 5.46 31.88 19.09
CA PRO A 151 6.18 30.79 19.77
C PRO A 151 5.79 29.40 19.23
N ARG A 152 4.54 29.22 18.78
CA ARG A 152 4.12 27.97 18.14
C ARG A 152 4.81 27.77 16.79
N ALA A 153 4.91 28.83 15.98
CA ALA A 153 5.64 28.81 14.72
C ALA A 153 7.13 28.53 14.94
N ALA A 154 7.76 29.18 15.94
CA ALA A 154 9.15 28.95 16.31
C ALA A 154 9.40 27.51 16.76
N LEU A 155 8.51 26.95 17.57
CA LEU A 155 8.60 25.55 18.01
C LEU A 155 8.38 24.57 16.85
N ALA A 156 7.45 24.86 15.93
CA ALA A 156 7.26 24.07 14.72
C ALA A 156 8.50 24.10 13.80
N ALA A 157 9.12 25.28 13.61
CA ALA A 157 10.38 25.41 12.87
C ALA A 157 11.51 24.62 13.53
N GLY A 158 11.67 24.73 14.85
CA GLY A 158 12.65 23.96 15.61
C GLY A 158 12.43 22.45 15.51
N ALA A 159 11.18 21.99 15.63
CA ALA A 159 10.80 20.59 15.46
C ALA A 159 11.11 20.07 14.05
N ALA A 160 10.87 20.89 13.01
CA ALA A 160 11.22 20.53 11.64
C ALA A 160 12.73 20.39 11.44
N LEU A 161 13.54 21.31 12.00
CA LEU A 161 15.00 21.21 11.93
C LEU A 161 15.52 19.97 12.64
N LEU A 162 14.98 19.65 13.83
CA LEU A 162 15.33 18.43 14.55
C LEU A 162 14.91 17.17 13.78
N ALA A 163 13.74 17.18 13.15
CA ALA A 163 13.27 16.07 12.33
C ALA A 163 14.14 15.89 11.07
N LEU A 164 14.57 16.96 10.40
CA LEU A 164 15.52 16.90 9.28
C LEU A 164 16.89 16.36 9.72
N ALA A 165 17.42 16.85 10.83
CA ALA A 165 18.69 16.37 11.38
C ALA A 165 18.61 14.89 11.75
N GLY A 166 17.50 14.48 12.39
CA GLY A 166 17.22 13.08 12.71
C GLY A 166 17.04 12.21 11.46
N ALA A 167 16.38 12.72 10.42
CA ALA A 167 16.24 12.02 9.14
C ALA A 167 17.60 11.79 8.47
N GLY A 168 18.47 12.80 8.48
CA GLY A 168 19.84 12.69 7.98
C GLY A 168 20.67 11.69 8.78
N ALA A 169 20.60 11.73 10.11
CA ALA A 169 21.29 10.75 10.96
C ALA A 169 20.77 9.33 10.72
N ALA A 170 19.45 9.15 10.62
CA ALA A 170 18.84 7.85 10.35
C ALA A 170 19.27 7.29 8.97
N ALA A 171 19.31 8.13 7.94
CA ALA A 171 19.70 7.71 6.59
C ALA A 171 21.21 7.47 6.44
N ARG A 172 22.05 8.33 7.03
CA ARG A 172 23.49 8.37 6.74
C ARG A 172 24.34 7.65 7.78
N VAL A 173 23.85 7.51 9.01
CA VAL A 173 24.61 6.94 10.14
C VAL A 173 24.03 5.59 10.56
N LEU A 174 22.70 5.50 10.65
CA LEU A 174 22.02 4.30 11.15
C LEU A 174 21.57 3.32 10.06
N ASP A 175 21.65 3.73 8.79
CA ASP A 175 21.17 2.97 7.63
C ASP A 175 19.70 2.49 7.80
N ASP A 176 18.87 3.32 8.43
CA ASP A 176 17.45 3.03 8.70
C ASP A 176 16.56 3.92 7.82
N GLU A 177 16.42 3.53 6.55
CA GLU A 177 15.62 4.27 5.57
C GLU A 177 14.18 4.53 6.03
N PRO A 178 13.43 3.57 6.61
CA PRO A 178 12.05 3.83 7.03
C PRO A 178 11.94 4.90 8.12
N HIS A 179 12.85 4.92 9.10
CA HIS A 179 12.89 6.00 10.10
C HIS A 179 13.27 7.34 9.48
N ALA A 180 14.21 7.36 8.54
CA ALA A 180 14.59 8.56 7.83
C ALA A 180 13.42 9.18 7.04
N VAL A 181 12.65 8.35 6.34
CA VAL A 181 11.44 8.77 5.62
C VAL A 181 10.39 9.33 6.59
N LEU A 182 10.13 8.65 7.71
CA LEU A 182 9.18 9.10 8.72
C LEU A 182 9.52 10.51 9.23
N LEU A 183 10.78 10.73 9.61
CA LEU A 183 11.25 12.01 10.13
C LEU A 183 11.27 13.09 9.04
N GLY A 184 11.63 12.74 7.80
CA GLY A 184 11.57 13.65 6.67
C GLY A 184 10.15 14.14 6.34
N LEU A 185 9.16 13.23 6.38
CA LEU A 185 7.75 13.60 6.21
C LEU A 185 7.26 14.48 7.37
N ALA A 186 7.68 14.17 8.61
CA ALA A 186 7.35 14.98 9.77
C ALA A 186 7.93 16.40 9.66
N ALA A 187 9.15 16.55 9.14
CA ALA A 187 9.74 17.86 8.89
C ALA A 187 8.91 18.71 7.91
N GLY A 188 8.45 18.10 6.82
CA GLY A 188 7.51 18.75 5.89
C GLY A 188 6.22 19.20 6.59
N ALA A 189 5.61 18.34 7.41
CA ALA A 189 4.40 18.68 8.16
C ALA A 189 4.61 19.81 9.18
N PHE A 190 5.72 19.82 9.91
CA PHE A 190 6.06 20.89 10.85
C PHE A 190 6.35 22.21 10.14
N LEU A 191 7.05 22.19 9.01
CA LEU A 191 7.24 23.40 8.20
C LEU A 191 5.93 23.90 7.60
N ALA A 192 5.02 23.00 7.22
CA ALA A 192 3.70 23.39 6.76
C ALA A 192 2.92 24.13 7.84
N LEU A 193 2.94 23.61 9.07
CA LEU A 193 2.33 24.29 10.21
C LEU A 193 3.01 25.62 10.52
N CYS A 194 4.35 25.67 10.47
CA CYS A 194 5.10 26.91 10.66
C CYS A 194 4.71 27.98 9.64
N GLY A 195 4.64 27.63 8.35
CA GLY A 195 4.24 28.55 7.28
C GLY A 195 2.81 29.07 7.46
N ALA A 196 1.88 28.19 7.84
CA ALA A 196 0.50 28.58 8.13
C ALA A 196 0.39 29.52 9.34
N LEU A 197 1.21 29.31 10.38
CA LEU A 197 1.23 30.14 11.59
C LEU A 197 1.99 31.46 11.39
N ALA A 198 2.93 31.52 10.44
CA ALA A 198 3.67 32.73 10.12
C ALA A 198 2.81 33.81 9.45
N VAL A 199 1.70 33.41 8.82
CA VAL A 199 0.70 34.35 8.29
C VAL A 199 -0.13 34.90 9.45
N THR A 200 0.41 35.95 10.08
CA THR A 200 -0.26 36.74 11.11
C THR A 200 -0.74 38.06 10.53
N GLY A 201 -2.03 38.36 10.66
CA GLY A 201 -2.63 39.62 10.27
C GLY A 201 -3.93 39.87 11.02
N PRO A 202 -4.39 41.13 11.14
CA PRO A 202 -5.73 41.41 11.65
C PRO A 202 -6.73 40.66 10.76
N ALA A 203 -7.75 40.03 11.37
CA ALA A 203 -8.81 39.38 10.62
C ALA A 203 -9.39 40.38 9.62
N THR A 204 -9.23 40.10 8.33
CA THR A 204 -9.78 40.97 7.30
C THR A 204 -11.30 40.74 7.21
N SER A 205 -12.01 41.61 6.48
CA SER A 205 -13.41 41.34 6.12
C SER A 205 -13.57 40.12 5.21
N HIS A 206 -12.48 39.50 4.75
CA HIS A 206 -12.44 38.38 3.81
C HIS A 206 -11.89 37.11 4.51
N PRO A 207 -12.72 36.40 5.29
CA PRO A 207 -12.27 35.24 6.07
C PRO A 207 -11.78 34.07 5.20
N HIS A 208 -12.25 33.98 3.94
CA HIS A 208 -11.80 32.97 2.99
C HIS A 208 -10.39 33.28 2.46
N HIS A 209 -10.12 34.54 2.13
CA HIS A 209 -8.80 35.00 1.76
C HIS A 209 -7.74 34.71 2.85
N ASP A 210 -8.03 35.06 4.11
CA ASP A 210 -7.09 34.83 5.23
C ASP A 210 -6.77 33.35 5.43
N MET A 211 -7.78 32.48 5.32
CA MET A 211 -7.59 31.02 5.38
C MET A 211 -6.80 30.50 4.17
N GLY A 212 -7.11 31.02 2.97
CA GLY A 212 -6.40 30.69 1.74
C GLY A 212 -4.91 31.03 1.81
N ALA A 213 -4.58 32.22 2.33
CA ALA A 213 -3.21 32.66 2.52
C ALA A 213 -2.43 31.76 3.49
N ARG A 214 -3.05 31.35 4.61
CA ARG A 214 -2.46 30.40 5.57
C ARG A 214 -2.23 29.02 4.94
N LEU A 215 -3.20 28.52 4.19
CA LEU A 215 -3.10 27.24 3.48
C LEU A 215 -1.99 27.28 2.42
N LEU A 216 -1.93 28.36 1.63
CA LEU A 216 -0.91 28.58 0.60
C LEU A 216 0.50 28.63 1.21
N ALA A 217 0.70 29.47 2.23
CA ALA A 217 1.97 29.63 2.90
C ALA A 217 2.42 28.34 3.61
N GLY A 218 1.48 27.64 4.25
CA GLY A 218 1.74 26.34 4.85
C GLY A 218 2.10 25.29 3.82
N ALA A 219 1.33 25.13 2.76
CA ALA A 219 1.62 24.15 1.71
C ALA A 219 2.99 24.42 1.05
N ALA A 220 3.31 25.67 0.73
CA ALA A 220 4.60 26.05 0.17
C ALA A 220 5.77 25.76 1.12
N ALA A 221 5.64 26.11 2.40
CA ALA A 221 6.69 25.83 3.40
C ALA A 221 6.85 24.31 3.62
N GLY A 222 5.75 23.55 3.60
CA GLY A 222 5.77 22.10 3.69
C GLY A 222 6.50 21.44 2.53
N ASP A 223 6.22 21.88 1.30
CA ASP A 223 6.91 21.41 0.09
C ASP A 223 8.41 21.70 0.13
N VAL A 224 8.81 22.90 0.60
CA VAL A 224 10.22 23.20 0.85
C VAL A 224 10.82 22.21 1.85
N GLY A 225 10.10 21.89 2.93
CA GLY A 225 10.51 20.88 3.91
C GLY A 225 10.69 19.49 3.32
N LEU A 226 9.79 19.06 2.42
CA LEU A 226 9.89 17.79 1.72
C LEU A 226 11.05 17.74 0.74
N VAL A 227 11.33 18.84 0.05
CA VAL A 227 12.51 18.97 -0.82
C VAL A 227 13.81 18.92 -0.01
N LEU A 228 13.86 19.59 1.15
CA LEU A 228 15.00 19.49 2.06
C LEU A 228 15.16 18.08 2.65
N ALA A 229 14.06 17.40 2.98
CA ALA A 229 14.12 16.02 3.44
C ALA A 229 14.65 15.08 2.34
N LEU A 230 14.20 15.27 1.10
CA LEU A 230 14.70 14.52 -0.06
C LEU A 230 16.21 14.69 -0.25
N THR A 231 16.73 15.92 -0.12
CA THR A 231 18.18 16.17 -0.28
C THR A 231 19.00 15.58 0.86
N VAL A 232 18.50 15.66 2.09
CA VAL A 232 19.19 15.13 3.28
C VAL A 232 19.21 13.60 3.27
N VAL A 233 18.04 12.98 3.06
CA VAL A 233 17.88 11.51 3.06
C VAL A 233 18.54 10.90 1.83
N ALA A 234 18.45 11.55 0.66
CA ALA A 234 19.02 11.14 -0.63
C ALA A 234 18.63 9.72 -1.13
N VAL A 235 17.75 9.04 -0.41
CA VAL A 235 17.18 7.73 -0.74
C VAL A 235 15.66 7.86 -0.76
N ARG A 236 14.96 6.98 -1.48
CA ARG A 236 13.48 6.91 -1.52
C ARG A 236 12.77 8.17 -2.08
N ALA A 237 13.25 8.72 -3.20
CA ALA A 237 12.57 9.81 -3.91
C ALA A 237 11.08 9.54 -4.20
N VAL A 238 10.74 8.26 -4.37
CA VAL A 238 9.38 7.72 -4.54
C VAL A 238 8.40 8.12 -3.43
N VAL A 239 8.86 8.52 -2.24
CA VAL A 239 7.98 8.98 -1.15
C VAL A 239 7.88 10.51 -1.12
N PHE A 240 9.02 11.20 -1.17
CA PHE A 240 9.06 12.65 -1.01
C PHE A 240 8.47 13.40 -2.21
N VAL A 241 8.70 12.93 -3.44
CA VAL A 241 8.18 13.59 -4.64
C VAL A 241 6.65 13.51 -4.70
N PRO A 242 6.00 12.33 -4.53
CA PRO A 242 4.54 12.30 -4.44
C PRO A 242 3.97 13.08 -3.25
N ALA A 243 4.66 13.09 -2.10
CA ALA A 243 4.24 13.91 -0.96
C ALA A 243 4.27 15.42 -1.31
N ALA A 244 5.28 15.89 -2.02
CA ALA A 244 5.36 17.28 -2.49
C ALA A 244 4.28 17.58 -3.54
N VAL A 245 3.95 16.62 -4.42
CA VAL A 245 2.81 16.77 -5.33
C VAL A 245 1.49 16.88 -4.55
N ALA A 246 1.31 16.12 -3.47
CA ALA A 246 0.15 16.30 -2.58
C ALA A 246 0.15 17.68 -1.90
N GLY A 247 1.29 18.18 -1.44
CA GLY A 247 1.41 19.54 -0.88
C GLY A 247 1.05 20.63 -1.89
N SER A 248 1.44 20.46 -3.15
CA SER A 248 1.09 21.37 -4.24
C SER A 248 -0.43 21.51 -4.46
N ALA A 249 -1.23 20.49 -4.11
CA ALA A 249 -2.69 20.60 -4.14
C ALA A 249 -3.21 21.60 -3.08
N GLY A 250 -2.52 21.71 -1.94
CA GLY A 250 -2.77 22.75 -0.94
C GLY A 250 -2.44 24.15 -1.45
N ILE A 251 -1.38 24.29 -2.25
CA ILE A 251 -1.04 25.55 -2.93
C ILE A 251 -2.16 25.94 -3.90
N VAL A 252 -2.64 25.01 -4.73
CA VAL A 252 -3.77 25.24 -5.65
C VAL A 252 -5.03 25.64 -4.89
N GLY A 253 -5.36 24.92 -3.81
CA GLY A 253 -6.53 25.23 -2.98
C GLY A 253 -6.44 26.61 -2.32
N GLY A 254 -5.28 26.94 -1.75
CA GLY A 254 -5.02 28.26 -1.16
C GLY A 254 -5.10 29.38 -2.18
N LEU A 255 -4.54 29.16 -3.38
CA LEU A 255 -4.58 30.12 -4.48
C LEU A 255 -6.02 30.37 -4.96
N LEU A 256 -6.83 29.33 -5.10
CA LEU A 256 -8.25 29.47 -5.45
C LEU A 256 -9.00 30.33 -4.41
N MET A 257 -8.78 30.07 -3.12
CA MET A 257 -9.39 30.86 -2.04
C MET A 257 -8.93 32.32 -2.04
N VAL A 258 -7.64 32.58 -2.31
CA VAL A 258 -7.07 33.94 -2.33
C VAL A 258 -7.54 34.74 -3.55
N LEU A 259 -7.53 34.13 -4.74
CA LEU A 259 -7.83 34.82 -6.00
C LEU A 259 -9.33 34.96 -6.27
N MET A 260 -10.14 33.98 -5.85
CA MET A 260 -11.58 33.96 -6.14
C MET A 260 -12.45 34.26 -4.90
N ASP A 261 -11.85 34.48 -3.73
CA ASP A 261 -12.54 34.65 -2.43
C ASP A 261 -13.57 33.55 -2.12
N VAL A 262 -13.28 32.32 -2.58
CA VAL A 262 -14.16 31.16 -2.41
C VAL A 262 -13.95 30.46 -1.08
N SER A 263 -15.01 29.86 -0.55
CA SER A 263 -14.94 29.04 0.66
C SER A 263 -14.02 27.82 0.51
N PHE A 264 -13.55 27.27 1.63
CA PHE A 264 -12.73 26.04 1.64
C PHE A 264 -13.38 24.87 0.90
N ALA A 265 -14.70 24.70 1.03
CA ALA A 265 -15.45 23.63 0.36
C ALA A 265 -15.48 23.82 -1.17
N GLN A 266 -15.63 25.06 -1.65
CA GLN A 266 -15.56 25.39 -3.08
C GLN A 266 -14.15 25.15 -3.62
N ALA A 267 -13.11 25.59 -2.90
CA ALA A 267 -11.73 25.35 -3.29
C ALA A 267 -11.41 23.85 -3.40
N CYS A 268 -11.96 23.01 -2.49
CA CYS A 268 -11.84 21.55 -2.57
C CYS A 268 -12.43 20.97 -3.87
N ALA A 269 -13.51 21.54 -4.44
CA ALA A 269 -14.04 21.10 -5.73
C ALA A 269 -13.03 21.35 -6.87
N GLY A 270 -12.45 22.56 -6.92
CA GLY A 270 -11.45 22.93 -7.92
C GLY A 270 -10.17 22.12 -7.77
N THR A 271 -9.64 21.99 -6.55
CA THR A 271 -8.45 21.19 -6.26
C THR A 271 -8.66 19.72 -6.60
N ALA A 272 -9.83 19.13 -6.30
CA ALA A 272 -10.14 17.76 -6.66
C ALA A 272 -10.12 17.53 -8.18
N LEU A 273 -10.60 18.51 -8.96
CA LEU A 273 -10.56 18.45 -10.41
C LEU A 273 -9.13 18.47 -10.96
N VAL A 274 -8.29 19.37 -10.45
CA VAL A 274 -6.86 19.44 -10.82
C VAL A 274 -6.15 18.13 -10.45
N ALA A 275 -6.43 17.61 -9.26
CA ALA A 275 -5.85 16.35 -8.79
C ALA A 275 -6.29 15.15 -9.67
N LEU A 276 -7.56 15.12 -10.08
CA LEU A 276 -8.07 14.08 -10.98
C LEU A 276 -7.40 14.13 -12.36
N VAL A 277 -7.24 15.34 -12.93
CA VAL A 277 -6.53 15.53 -14.20
C VAL A 277 -5.08 15.08 -14.07
N PHE A 278 -4.41 15.43 -12.97
CA PHE A 278 -3.06 14.94 -12.68
C PHE A 278 -2.99 13.41 -12.60
N GLY A 279 -4.02 12.77 -12.02
CA GLY A 279 -4.17 11.32 -11.95
C GLY A 279 -4.02 10.61 -13.30
N ALA A 280 -4.49 11.21 -14.39
CA ALA A 280 -4.37 10.66 -15.74
C ALA A 280 -2.91 10.59 -16.24
N PHE A 281 -2.02 11.44 -15.71
CA PHE A 281 -0.60 11.48 -16.08
C PHE A 281 0.29 10.60 -15.20
N VAL A 282 -0.24 10.05 -14.09
CA VAL A 282 0.52 9.22 -13.14
C VAL A 282 1.26 8.06 -13.82
N PRO A 283 0.64 7.28 -14.75
CA PRO A 283 1.35 6.20 -15.42
C PRO A 283 2.54 6.67 -16.24
N MET A 284 2.37 7.75 -17.00
CA MET A 284 3.42 8.32 -17.85
C MET A 284 4.58 8.86 -17.01
N LEU A 285 4.28 9.61 -15.94
CA LEU A 285 5.28 10.15 -15.03
C LEU A 285 6.05 9.03 -14.32
N SER A 286 5.36 7.99 -13.85
CA SER A 286 5.98 6.86 -13.16
C SER A 286 6.89 6.07 -14.09
N PHE A 287 6.46 5.85 -15.34
CA PHE A 287 7.27 5.22 -16.37
C PHE A 287 8.53 6.04 -16.65
N SER A 288 8.40 7.36 -16.85
CA SER A 288 9.53 8.25 -17.08
C SER A 288 10.50 8.31 -15.88
N LEU A 289 9.99 8.37 -14.66
CA LEU A 289 10.81 8.46 -13.42
C LEU A 289 11.48 7.12 -13.07
N SER A 290 11.00 6.01 -13.62
CA SER A 290 11.67 4.71 -13.51
C SER A 290 12.86 4.52 -14.45
N GLY A 291 13.05 5.45 -15.40
CA GLY A 291 14.08 5.36 -16.43
C GLY A 291 13.70 4.46 -17.62
N LEU A 292 12.49 3.90 -17.64
CA LEU A 292 11.99 3.19 -18.82
C LEU A 292 11.76 4.18 -19.97
N ARG A 293 12.16 3.76 -21.18
CA ARG A 293 11.93 4.50 -22.42
C ARG A 293 11.27 3.56 -23.41
N LEU A 294 10.21 4.05 -24.06
CA LEU A 294 9.63 3.34 -25.19
C LEU A 294 10.56 3.56 -26.39
N PRO A 295 11.01 2.50 -27.08
CA PRO A 295 11.71 2.67 -28.33
C PRO A 295 10.80 3.41 -29.33
N PRO A 296 11.36 4.31 -30.17
CA PRO A 296 10.57 4.99 -31.17
C PRO A 296 9.95 3.97 -32.13
N LEU A 297 8.69 4.17 -32.52
CA LEU A 297 8.09 3.28 -33.51
C LEU A 297 8.82 3.43 -34.85
N PRO A 298 9.25 2.32 -35.47
CA PRO A 298 9.93 2.38 -36.75
C PRO A 298 8.98 2.89 -37.82
N THR A 299 9.40 3.93 -38.52
CA THR A 299 8.69 4.51 -39.68
C THR A 299 9.18 3.95 -41.00
N ASN A 300 10.39 3.38 -41.02
CA ASN A 300 11.06 2.86 -42.21
C ASN A 300 11.63 1.46 -41.95
N ALA A 301 11.81 0.66 -43.00
CA ALA A 301 12.35 -0.71 -42.88
C ALA A 301 13.78 -0.77 -42.28
N SER A 302 14.60 0.27 -42.48
CA SER A 302 15.94 0.36 -41.88
C SER A 302 15.89 0.54 -40.36
N GLN A 303 14.83 1.16 -39.82
CA GLN A 303 14.65 1.41 -38.40
C GLN A 303 14.15 0.18 -37.64
N LEU A 304 13.70 -0.87 -38.33
CA LEU A 304 13.36 -2.16 -37.69
C LEU A 304 14.57 -2.86 -37.08
N GLN A 305 15.78 -2.48 -37.48
CA GLN A 305 17.04 -3.01 -36.97
C GLN A 305 17.66 -2.11 -35.87
N GLU A 306 17.04 -0.97 -35.55
CA GLU A 306 17.50 -0.07 -34.48
C GLU A 306 16.84 -0.46 -33.15
N GLY A 307 17.61 -0.55 -32.06
CA GLY A 307 17.07 -0.83 -30.72
C GLY A 307 16.55 -2.26 -30.51
N ILE A 308 17.07 -3.23 -31.26
CA ILE A 308 16.77 -4.67 -31.15
C ILE A 308 17.67 -5.40 -30.14
N ASP A 309 18.58 -4.68 -29.48
CA ASP A 309 19.45 -5.27 -28.48
C ASP A 309 18.61 -5.86 -27.34
N PRO A 310 18.80 -7.15 -27.01
CA PRO A 310 18.02 -7.79 -25.96
C PRO A 310 18.33 -7.12 -24.61
N VAL A 311 17.29 -6.58 -23.98
CA VAL A 311 17.39 -6.06 -22.61
C VAL A 311 17.37 -7.24 -21.65
N ALA A 312 18.28 -7.24 -20.67
CA ALA A 312 18.32 -8.28 -19.66
C ALA A 312 17.01 -8.34 -18.87
N GLU A 313 16.46 -9.54 -18.66
CA GLU A 313 15.20 -9.75 -17.95
C GLU A 313 15.21 -9.11 -16.56
N GLY A 314 16.33 -9.21 -15.84
CA GLY A 314 16.50 -8.60 -14.52
C GLY A 314 16.38 -7.07 -14.52
N GLU A 315 16.89 -6.40 -15.55
CA GLU A 315 16.82 -4.94 -15.69
C GLU A 315 15.36 -4.49 -15.94
N VAL A 316 14.63 -5.24 -16.77
CA VAL A 316 13.20 -4.99 -17.02
C VAL A 316 12.38 -5.20 -15.75
N ALA A 317 12.65 -6.27 -15.01
CA ALA A 317 11.96 -6.56 -13.75
C ALA A 317 12.21 -5.48 -12.69
N GLU A 318 13.45 -5.03 -12.52
CA GLU A 318 13.81 -3.99 -11.56
C GLU A 318 13.14 -2.64 -11.88
N ARG A 319 13.19 -2.20 -13.15
CA ARG A 319 12.56 -0.96 -13.59
C ARG A 319 11.04 -1.01 -13.54
N SER A 320 10.45 -2.17 -13.82
CA SER A 320 9.01 -2.39 -13.67
C SER A 320 8.59 -2.28 -12.21
N ALA A 321 9.35 -2.89 -11.30
CA ALA A 321 9.11 -2.75 -9.86
C ALA A 321 9.29 -1.31 -9.37
N LEU A 322 10.27 -0.56 -9.93
CA LEU A 322 10.43 0.87 -9.63
C LEU A 322 9.25 1.70 -10.14
N THR A 323 8.75 1.43 -11.34
CA THR A 323 7.54 2.07 -11.91
C THR A 323 6.34 1.86 -11.01
N ASP A 324 6.12 0.62 -10.55
CA ASP A 324 5.02 0.30 -9.64
C ASP A 324 5.13 1.05 -8.31
N ARG A 325 6.34 1.17 -7.76
CA ARG A 325 6.58 1.96 -6.53
C ARG A 325 6.26 3.45 -6.74
N TRP A 326 6.67 4.03 -7.88
CA TRP A 326 6.31 5.41 -8.24
C TRP A 326 4.81 5.61 -8.40
N MET A 327 4.13 4.72 -9.14
CA MET A 327 2.67 4.74 -9.28
C MET A 327 1.98 4.66 -7.93
N THR A 328 2.42 3.75 -7.07
CA THR A 328 1.87 3.59 -5.72
C THR A 328 2.03 4.87 -4.91
N GLY A 329 3.21 5.50 -4.93
CA GLY A 329 3.45 6.77 -4.25
C GLY A 329 2.51 7.88 -4.72
N PHE A 330 2.38 8.09 -6.03
CA PHE A 330 1.48 9.10 -6.59
C PHE A 330 0.01 8.82 -6.30
N TYR A 331 -0.43 7.57 -6.39
CA TYR A 331 -1.81 7.22 -6.11
C TYR A 331 -2.17 7.33 -4.62
N VAL A 332 -1.23 7.03 -3.71
CA VAL A 332 -1.40 7.29 -2.27
C VAL A 332 -1.49 8.79 -2.00
N ALA A 333 -0.61 9.59 -2.60
CA ALA A 333 -0.64 11.05 -2.50
C ALA A 333 -1.96 11.64 -3.03
N LEU A 334 -2.40 11.19 -4.20
CA LEU A 334 -3.66 11.60 -4.80
C LEU A 334 -4.87 11.19 -3.93
N GLY A 335 -4.85 9.96 -3.41
CA GLY A 335 -5.87 9.47 -2.47
C GLY A 335 -5.95 10.32 -1.19
N ALA A 336 -4.82 10.76 -0.65
CA ALA A 336 -4.78 11.65 0.51
C ALA A 336 -5.37 13.04 0.19
N VAL A 337 -4.98 13.64 -0.94
CA VAL A 337 -5.54 14.93 -1.40
C VAL A 337 -7.05 14.83 -1.60
N LEU A 338 -7.51 13.80 -2.31
CA LEU A 338 -8.94 13.59 -2.58
C LEU A 338 -9.71 13.28 -1.30
N SER A 339 -9.11 12.60 -0.30
CA SER A 339 -9.72 12.41 1.02
C SER A 339 -10.03 13.75 1.70
N VAL A 340 -9.07 14.69 1.68
CA VAL A 340 -9.26 16.04 2.24
C VAL A 340 -10.32 16.80 1.45
N CYS A 341 -10.30 16.73 0.13
CA CYS A 341 -11.28 17.41 -0.71
C CYS A 341 -12.71 16.88 -0.50
N LEU A 342 -12.88 15.56 -0.46
CA LEU A 342 -14.17 14.91 -0.18
C LEU A 342 -14.67 15.27 1.21
N ALA A 343 -13.81 15.24 2.23
CA ALA A 343 -14.16 15.65 3.59
C ALA A 343 -14.55 17.14 3.65
N GLY A 344 -13.84 18.01 2.93
CA GLY A 344 -14.14 19.44 2.82
C GLY A 344 -15.50 19.72 2.18
N LEU A 345 -15.80 19.02 1.08
CA LEU A 345 -17.10 19.10 0.39
C LEU A 345 -18.25 18.57 1.26
N ALA A 346 -18.00 17.52 2.05
CA ALA A 346 -19.01 16.90 2.91
C ALA A 346 -19.39 17.73 4.16
N ARG A 347 -18.60 18.76 4.53
CA ARG A 347 -18.88 19.60 5.73
C ARG A 347 -20.22 20.32 5.66
N HIS A 348 -20.61 20.78 4.48
CA HIS A 348 -21.84 21.53 4.23
C HIS A 348 -22.53 20.92 3.01
N PRO A 349 -23.34 19.87 3.21
CA PRO A 349 -23.89 19.08 2.11
C PRO A 349 -25.01 19.85 1.41
N GLU A 350 -24.63 20.60 0.39
CA GLU A 350 -25.52 21.20 -0.61
C GLU A 350 -25.66 20.24 -1.82
N PRO A 351 -26.75 20.33 -2.60
CA PRO A 351 -26.95 19.45 -3.76
C PRO A 351 -25.77 19.43 -4.74
N SER A 352 -25.14 20.58 -4.98
CA SER A 352 -23.94 20.70 -5.83
C SER A 352 -22.77 19.89 -5.28
N ARG A 353 -22.42 20.10 -4.01
CA ARG A 353 -21.32 19.43 -3.32
C ARG A 353 -21.58 17.94 -3.15
N ALA A 354 -22.80 17.55 -2.80
CA ALA A 354 -23.21 16.15 -2.66
C ALA A 354 -23.09 15.39 -3.99
N THR A 355 -23.52 16.02 -5.09
CA THR A 355 -23.38 15.45 -6.45
C THR A 355 -21.92 15.29 -6.82
N THR A 356 -21.08 16.29 -6.57
CA THR A 356 -19.63 16.23 -6.83
C THR A 356 -18.95 15.13 -6.01
N VAL A 357 -19.29 15.00 -4.71
CA VAL A 357 -18.77 13.92 -3.85
C VAL A 357 -19.19 12.55 -4.40
N ALA A 358 -20.46 12.37 -4.78
CA ALA A 358 -20.95 11.11 -5.31
C ALA A 358 -20.27 10.72 -6.63
N LEU A 359 -20.09 11.69 -7.55
CA LEU A 359 -19.43 11.46 -8.84
C LEU A 359 -17.93 11.18 -8.68
N LEU A 360 -17.23 11.95 -7.83
CA LEU A 360 -15.82 11.68 -7.51
C LEU A 360 -15.67 10.30 -6.86
N ALA A 361 -16.57 9.95 -5.94
CA ALA A 361 -16.52 8.67 -5.26
C ALA A 361 -16.73 7.49 -6.22
N LEU A 362 -17.72 7.62 -7.11
CA LEU A 362 -18.00 6.63 -8.15
C LEU A 362 -16.82 6.50 -9.12
N LEU A 363 -16.26 7.62 -9.58
CA LEU A 363 -15.13 7.61 -10.52
C LEU A 363 -13.89 6.94 -9.92
N MET A 364 -13.53 7.27 -8.69
CA MET A 364 -12.39 6.64 -7.99
C MET A 364 -12.61 5.15 -7.77
N ALA A 365 -13.83 4.76 -7.35
CA ALA A 365 -14.18 3.35 -7.17
C ALA A 365 -14.10 2.55 -8.49
N LEU A 366 -14.57 3.12 -9.60
CA LEU A 366 -14.46 2.49 -10.92
C LEU A 366 -13.01 2.39 -11.39
N HIS A 367 -12.23 3.45 -11.21
CA HIS A 367 -10.82 3.48 -11.59
C HIS A 367 -9.96 2.46 -10.80
N SER A 368 -10.37 2.11 -9.58
CA SER A 368 -9.66 1.09 -8.79
C SER A 368 -9.56 -0.27 -9.49
N ARG A 369 -10.48 -0.58 -10.42
CA ARG A 369 -10.47 -1.83 -11.22
C ARG A 369 -9.25 -1.96 -12.12
N SER A 370 -8.75 -0.83 -12.66
CA SER A 370 -7.59 -0.81 -13.56
C SER A 370 -6.25 -0.80 -12.84
N LEU A 371 -6.24 -0.71 -11.50
CA LEU A 371 -5.01 -0.66 -10.71
C LEU A 371 -4.51 -2.08 -10.39
N GLY A 372 -3.20 -2.28 -10.53
CA GLY A 372 -2.56 -3.58 -10.42
C GLY A 372 -2.33 -4.03 -8.97
N THR A 373 -1.94 -3.12 -8.07
CA THR A 373 -1.56 -3.49 -6.70
C THR A 373 -2.61 -3.16 -5.65
N ALA A 374 -2.58 -3.92 -4.55
CA ALA A 374 -3.49 -3.74 -3.42
C ALA A 374 -3.41 -2.32 -2.82
N TRP A 375 -2.19 -1.77 -2.68
CA TRP A 375 -1.99 -0.44 -2.13
C TRP A 375 -2.57 0.67 -3.01
N GLN A 376 -2.40 0.57 -4.34
CA GLN A 376 -3.00 1.51 -5.29
C GLN A 376 -4.52 1.47 -5.23
N ARG A 377 -5.09 0.27 -5.14
CA ARG A 377 -6.54 0.06 -4.99
C ARG A 377 -7.06 0.65 -3.68
N LEU A 378 -6.39 0.38 -2.54
CA LEU A 378 -6.77 0.94 -1.25
C LEU A 378 -6.72 2.46 -1.26
N ALA A 379 -5.70 3.06 -1.88
CA ALA A 379 -5.59 4.50 -2.05
C ALA A 379 -6.73 5.12 -2.88
N HIS A 380 -7.41 4.34 -3.72
CA HIS A 380 -8.55 4.81 -4.53
C HIS A 380 -9.91 4.44 -3.96
N VAL A 381 -10.00 3.42 -3.08
CA VAL A 381 -11.26 2.92 -2.53
C VAL A 381 -11.55 3.47 -1.12
N LEU A 382 -10.54 3.69 -0.29
CA LEU A 382 -10.74 4.23 1.06
C LEU A 382 -11.20 5.69 1.07
N PRO A 383 -10.59 6.63 0.31
CA PRO A 383 -11.05 8.01 0.25
C PRO A 383 -12.53 8.18 -0.13
N PRO A 384 -13.05 7.54 -1.19
CA PRO A 384 -14.46 7.70 -1.56
C PRO A 384 -15.40 7.06 -0.54
N GLY A 385 -15.02 5.94 0.08
CA GLY A 385 -15.79 5.34 1.18
C GLY A 385 -15.93 6.29 2.37
N LEU A 386 -14.82 6.92 2.78
CA LEU A 386 -14.82 7.94 3.83
C LEU A 386 -15.61 9.19 3.43
N GLY A 387 -15.46 9.66 2.18
CA GLY A 387 -16.19 10.81 1.65
C GLY A 387 -17.70 10.61 1.66
N LEU A 388 -18.19 9.45 1.20
CA LEU A 388 -19.60 9.10 1.22
C LEU A 388 -20.14 8.93 2.65
N LEU A 389 -19.35 8.33 3.55
CA LEU A 389 -19.70 8.24 4.97
C LEU A 389 -19.87 9.63 5.59
N LEU A 390 -18.91 10.53 5.38
CA LEU A 390 -18.97 11.90 5.87
C LEU A 390 -20.14 12.67 5.26
N LEU A 391 -20.43 12.47 3.97
CA LEU A 391 -21.58 13.06 3.30
C LEU A 391 -22.89 12.60 3.94
N ALA A 392 -23.08 11.29 4.14
CA ALA A 392 -24.28 10.72 4.74
C ALA A 392 -24.50 11.21 6.18
N VAL A 393 -23.44 11.24 6.98
CA VAL A 393 -23.47 11.78 8.34
C VAL A 393 -23.78 13.28 8.33
N GLY A 394 -23.14 14.04 7.43
CA GLY A 394 -23.37 15.46 7.24
C GLY A 394 -24.81 15.77 6.89
N THR A 395 -25.37 15.08 5.89
CA THR A 395 -26.77 15.25 5.43
C THR A 395 -27.77 14.88 6.53
N GLY A 396 -27.46 13.84 7.31
CA GLY A 396 -28.32 13.45 8.42
C GLY A 396 -28.34 14.51 9.52
N ARG A 397 -27.22 15.17 9.79
CA ARG A 397 -27.14 16.24 10.79
C ARG A 397 -27.89 17.50 10.38
N THR A 398 -27.94 17.83 9.09
CA THR A 398 -28.60 19.05 8.59
C THR A 398 -30.13 18.97 8.61
N HIS A 399 -30.72 17.78 8.48
CA HIS A 399 -32.17 17.58 8.37
C HIS A 399 -32.83 17.06 9.66
N GLY A 400 -32.27 17.35 10.84
CA GLY A 400 -32.88 17.01 12.12
C GLY A 400 -32.95 15.50 12.41
N ILE A 401 -34.00 15.03 13.09
CA ILE A 401 -34.13 13.62 13.47
C ILE A 401 -34.45 12.71 12.28
N ASP A 402 -35.32 13.16 11.37
CA ASP A 402 -35.71 12.39 10.19
C ASP A 402 -34.53 12.18 9.24
N GLY A 403 -33.71 13.23 9.04
CA GLY A 403 -32.45 13.13 8.32
C GLY A 403 -31.48 12.11 8.91
N ARG A 404 -31.35 12.07 10.24
CA ARG A 404 -30.50 11.09 10.94
C ARG A 404 -31.01 9.67 10.74
N LEU A 405 -32.32 9.45 10.80
CA LEU A 405 -32.93 8.14 10.58
C LEU A 405 -32.73 7.68 9.13
N ILE A 406 -32.94 8.55 8.15
CA ILE A 406 -32.71 8.25 6.73
C ILE A 406 -31.23 7.99 6.46
N GLY A 407 -30.34 8.82 7.00
CA GLY A 407 -28.89 8.64 6.89
C GLY A 407 -28.42 7.33 7.52
N ALA A 408 -28.94 6.98 8.69
CA ALA A 408 -28.64 5.70 9.35
C ALA A 408 -29.15 4.50 8.53
N ALA A 409 -30.37 4.57 8.01
CA ALA A 409 -30.92 3.53 7.14
C ALA A 409 -30.09 3.36 5.85
N ALA A 410 -29.67 4.47 5.23
CA ALA A 410 -28.81 4.45 4.05
C ALA A 410 -27.43 3.83 4.34
N LEU A 411 -26.83 4.15 5.50
CA LEU A 411 -25.56 3.56 5.92
C LEU A 411 -25.68 2.07 6.25
N LEU A 412 -26.78 1.64 6.89
CA LEU A 412 -27.05 0.23 7.14
C LEU A 412 -27.26 -0.55 5.84
N LEU A 413 -27.98 0.03 4.87
CA LEU A 413 -28.15 -0.55 3.55
C LEU A 413 -26.81 -0.66 2.82
N ALA A 414 -25.99 0.39 2.86
CA ALA A 414 -24.64 0.37 2.27
C ALA A 414 -23.76 -0.71 2.92
N ALA A 415 -23.79 -0.83 4.25
CA ALA A 415 -23.06 -1.87 4.98
C ALA A 415 -23.52 -3.28 4.58
N ALA A 416 -24.83 -3.50 4.46
CA ALA A 416 -25.38 -4.77 4.00
C ALA A 416 -24.94 -5.10 2.55
N LEU A 417 -25.00 -4.12 1.65
CA LEU A 417 -24.53 -4.29 0.27
C LEU A 417 -23.03 -4.59 0.20
N LEU A 418 -22.21 -3.90 1.00
CA LEU A 418 -20.77 -4.16 1.08
C LEU A 418 -20.46 -5.54 1.66
N ALA A 419 -21.23 -6.00 2.65
CA ALA A 419 -21.11 -7.36 3.19
C ALA A 419 -21.44 -8.42 2.14
N VAL A 420 -22.53 -8.21 1.37
CA VAL A 420 -22.88 -9.08 0.24
C VAL A 420 -21.77 -9.07 -0.81
N CYS A 421 -21.24 -7.90 -1.18
CA CYS A 421 -20.12 -7.80 -2.11
C CYS A 421 -18.87 -8.53 -1.59
N CYS A 422 -18.55 -8.40 -0.30
CA CYS A 422 -17.43 -9.10 0.35
C CYS A 422 -17.56 -10.63 0.18
N TRP A 423 -18.77 -11.18 0.30
CA TRP A 423 -19.01 -12.62 0.15
C TRP A 423 -19.10 -13.08 -1.31
N THR A 424 -19.52 -12.22 -2.24
CA THR A 424 -19.96 -12.64 -3.58
C THR A 424 -19.09 -12.17 -4.73
N VAL A 425 -18.16 -11.22 -4.52
CA VAL A 425 -17.35 -10.62 -5.60
C VAL A 425 -15.91 -11.15 -5.65
N PRO A 426 -15.17 -11.32 -4.53
CA PRO A 426 -13.78 -11.75 -4.57
C PRO A 426 -13.60 -13.08 -5.33
N GLY A 427 -12.58 -13.13 -6.20
CA GLY A 427 -12.23 -14.33 -6.98
C GLY A 427 -13.17 -14.68 -8.14
N ARG A 428 -14.27 -13.96 -8.34
CA ARG A 428 -15.24 -14.27 -9.41
C ARG A 428 -14.90 -13.55 -10.71
N ARG A 429 -14.96 -14.31 -11.81
CA ARG A 429 -14.84 -13.79 -13.17
C ARG A 429 -16.20 -13.24 -13.60
N LEU A 430 -16.33 -11.92 -13.65
CA LEU A 430 -17.54 -11.26 -14.14
C LEU A 430 -17.68 -11.45 -15.66
N LEU A 431 -18.92 -11.52 -16.14
CA LEU A 431 -19.20 -11.61 -17.58
C LEU A 431 -18.68 -10.35 -18.32
N PRO A 432 -18.19 -10.46 -19.57
CA PRO A 432 -17.57 -9.34 -20.28
C PRO A 432 -18.42 -8.07 -20.41
N HIS A 433 -19.75 -8.20 -20.47
CA HIS A 433 -20.65 -7.03 -20.56
C HIS A 433 -20.62 -6.16 -19.29
N TRP A 434 -20.42 -6.73 -18.10
CA TRP A 434 -20.25 -5.95 -16.87
C TRP A 434 -18.91 -5.21 -16.82
N GLY A 435 -17.87 -5.79 -17.44
CA GLY A 435 -16.61 -5.10 -17.68
C GLY A 435 -16.84 -3.83 -18.49
N ARG A 436 -17.46 -3.98 -19.67
CA ARG A 436 -17.76 -2.87 -20.59
C ARG A 436 -18.73 -1.84 -20.02
N ALA A 437 -19.75 -2.25 -19.28
CA ALA A 437 -20.67 -1.34 -18.60
C ALA A 437 -19.92 -0.47 -17.57
N GLY A 438 -18.99 -1.06 -16.82
CA GLY A 438 -18.11 -0.32 -15.91
C GLY A 438 -17.24 0.70 -16.62
N ASP A 439 -16.69 0.35 -17.79
CA ASP A 439 -15.84 1.25 -18.57
C ASP A 439 -16.64 2.44 -19.13
N LEU A 440 -17.85 2.18 -19.66
CA LEU A 440 -18.78 3.23 -20.11
C LEU A 440 -19.19 4.14 -18.94
N LEU A 441 -19.54 3.55 -17.79
CA LEU A 441 -19.90 4.31 -16.60
C LEU A 441 -18.73 5.16 -16.11
N GLN A 442 -17.50 4.65 -16.18
CA GLN A 442 -16.31 5.41 -15.83
C GLN A 442 -16.12 6.62 -16.75
N SER A 443 -16.27 6.45 -18.07
CA SER A 443 -16.18 7.56 -19.03
C SER A 443 -17.26 8.62 -18.83
N VAL A 444 -18.52 8.20 -18.64
CA VAL A 444 -19.64 9.11 -18.39
C VAL A 444 -19.46 9.86 -17.07
N THR A 445 -19.04 9.16 -16.02
CA THR A 445 -18.80 9.76 -14.70
C THR A 445 -17.62 10.74 -14.78
N ALA A 446 -16.54 10.39 -15.47
CA ALA A 446 -15.41 11.28 -15.70
C ALA A 446 -15.85 12.58 -16.40
N LEU A 447 -16.70 12.49 -17.43
CA LEU A 447 -17.26 13.66 -18.10
C LEU A 447 -18.17 14.48 -17.20
N ALA A 448 -18.99 13.84 -16.35
CA ALA A 448 -19.93 14.49 -15.45
C ALA A 448 -19.27 15.19 -14.24
N VAL A 449 -18.08 14.73 -13.81
CA VAL A 449 -17.34 15.36 -12.70
C VAL A 449 -16.96 16.80 -13.01
N PHE A 450 -16.57 17.12 -14.25
CA PHE A 450 -16.19 18.49 -14.64
C PHE A 450 -17.31 19.52 -14.39
N PRO A 451 -18.51 19.40 -14.98
CA PRO A 451 -19.59 20.36 -14.73
C PRO A 451 -20.05 20.33 -13.27
N ALA A 452 -20.05 19.16 -12.60
CA ALA A 452 -20.41 19.10 -11.19
C ALA A 452 -19.41 19.87 -10.29
N ALA A 453 -18.10 19.76 -10.57
CA ALA A 453 -17.07 20.50 -9.86
C ALA A 453 -17.21 22.02 -10.08
N LEU A 454 -17.48 22.45 -11.33
CA LEU A 454 -17.74 23.87 -11.64
C LEU A 454 -19.01 24.39 -10.96
N TRP A 455 -20.05 23.55 -10.84
CA TRP A 455 -21.26 23.89 -10.09
C TRP A 455 -20.98 24.03 -8.60
N ALA A 456 -20.21 23.10 -8.01
CA ALA A 456 -19.81 23.15 -6.61
C ALA A 456 -18.86 24.32 -6.32
N LEU A 457 -18.08 24.80 -7.30
CA LEU A 457 -17.25 25.99 -7.21
C LEU A 457 -18.09 27.28 -7.17
N GLY A 458 -19.28 27.28 -7.77
CA GLY A 458 -20.18 28.44 -7.84
C GLY A 458 -20.17 29.17 -9.18
N LEU A 459 -19.37 28.71 -10.16
CA LEU A 459 -19.16 29.41 -11.43
C LEU A 459 -20.47 29.65 -12.22
N TYR A 460 -21.41 28.71 -12.20
CA TYR A 460 -22.70 28.88 -12.87
C TYR A 460 -23.56 29.98 -12.23
N HIS A 461 -23.42 30.19 -10.91
CA HIS A 461 -24.13 31.26 -10.22
C HIS A 461 -23.55 32.63 -10.62
N ASP A 462 -22.23 32.73 -10.69
CA ASP A 462 -21.52 33.96 -11.10
C ASP A 462 -21.80 34.30 -12.57
N LEU A 463 -21.78 33.31 -13.47
CA LEU A 463 -22.12 33.54 -14.88
C LEU A 463 -23.57 34.00 -15.05
N ARG A 464 -24.48 33.48 -14.22
CA ARG A 464 -25.89 33.89 -14.26
C ARG A 464 -26.07 35.31 -13.71
N SER A 465 -25.38 35.69 -12.64
CA SER A 465 -25.47 37.03 -12.06
C SER A 465 -24.90 38.12 -12.97
N VAL A 466 -23.91 37.78 -13.81
CA VAL A 466 -23.39 38.68 -14.86
C VAL A 466 -24.33 38.78 -16.06
N ALA A 467 -25.08 37.73 -16.37
CA ALA A 467 -25.99 37.68 -17.53
C ALA A 467 -27.40 38.23 -17.27
N GLY A 468 -27.81 38.40 -16.01
CA GLY A 468 -29.14 38.91 -15.60
C GLY A 468 -29.94 37.92 -14.77
#